data_AF-A0A3E1RAB4-F1
#
_entry.id   AF-A0A3E1RAB4-F1
#
_cell.length_a   1.000
_cell.length_b   1.000
_cell.length_c   1.000
_cell.angle_alpha   90.00
_cell.angle_beta   90.00
_cell.angle_gamma   90.00
#
_symmetry.space_group_name_H-M   'P 1'
#
loop_
_entity.id
_entity.type
_entity.pdbx_description
1 polymer ?
#
loop_
_entity_poly.entity_id
_entity_poly.type
_entity_poly.pdbx_seq_one_letter_code
_entity_poly.pdbx_strand_id
1 'polypeptide(L)'
;MAKQRIVVGLSGGVDSAVTAHLLKQQGHEVIGIFMKNWEDDDDSEYCSSNIDFVDAAAVADVIGIEIEHVNFAADYKDRVFAEFLREYQAGRTPNPDILCNAEIKFKAFLDHAMRLGADKIATGHYARVRQNPATGLHELLKGLDPSKDQSYFLHRLNQAQLSKTLFPVGELHKTEVRRIAAEMQLPNAKKKDSTGICFIGERPFRDFLNRYISKEPGPIKNPKGHTIGEHVGLSFYTLGQRQGLGIGGLKAKGAQRGGGEHEPWFVARKDLEHNTLWVVQGHEHPWLQSTHLKAQDASWAAGQAPTEETLSAKTRYRQSDAPCQFQDLGAGGFTLDFPQAQWAVTPGQSAVLYNGEVCLGGGVIASL
;
A
#
# COMPACT_ATOMS: atom_id res chain seq x y z
N MET A 1 -10.28 -18.60 25.76
CA MET A 1 -8.88 -18.69 25.29
C MET A 1 -7.95 -18.48 26.47
N ALA A 2 -6.72 -18.98 26.43
CA ALA A 2 -5.72 -18.63 27.44
C ALA A 2 -5.40 -17.13 27.34
N LYS A 3 -5.17 -16.48 28.48
CA LYS A 3 -4.71 -15.09 28.51
C LYS A 3 -3.33 -15.01 27.83
N GLN A 4 -3.16 -14.03 26.95
CA GLN A 4 -1.92 -13.78 26.20
C GLN A 4 -1.52 -12.33 26.36
N ARG A 5 -0.22 -12.03 26.27
CA ARG A 5 0.31 -10.67 26.20
C ARG A 5 0.37 -10.24 24.73
N ILE A 6 -0.39 -9.21 24.38
CA ILE A 6 -0.54 -8.74 23.00
C ILE A 6 -0.15 -7.27 22.91
N VAL A 7 0.79 -6.96 22.04
CA VAL A 7 1.21 -5.59 21.78
C VAL A 7 0.49 -5.06 20.54
N VAL A 8 -0.21 -3.93 20.66
CA VAL A 8 -1.00 -3.33 19.59
C VAL A 8 -0.29 -2.09 19.05
N GLY A 9 -0.06 -2.05 17.75
CA GLY A 9 0.38 -0.82 17.09
C GLY A 9 -0.76 0.23 17.11
N LEU A 10 -0.65 1.24 17.97
CA LEU A 10 -1.62 2.32 18.12
C LEU A 10 -1.14 3.56 17.34
N SER A 11 -1.82 3.89 16.24
CA SER A 11 -1.43 5.02 15.39
C SER A 11 -2.21 6.32 15.67
N GLY A 12 -2.98 6.36 16.76
CA GLY A 12 -3.97 7.43 17.00
C GLY A 12 -5.20 7.38 16.09
N GLY A 13 -5.35 6.30 15.30
CA GLY A 13 -6.51 6.04 14.44
C GLY A 13 -7.59 5.21 15.15
N VAL A 14 -8.81 5.26 14.63
CA VAL A 14 -9.96 4.51 15.16
C VAL A 14 -9.75 2.99 15.05
N ASP A 15 -9.14 2.51 13.97
CA ASP A 15 -9.05 1.07 13.70
C ASP A 15 -8.10 0.36 14.67
N SER A 16 -6.97 1.00 15.00
CA SER A 16 -6.07 0.51 16.04
C SER A 16 -6.67 0.61 17.44
N ALA A 17 -7.48 1.64 17.72
CA ALA A 17 -8.17 1.80 18.99
C ALA A 17 -9.17 0.66 19.25
N VAL A 18 -10.04 0.39 18.26
CA VAL A 18 -11.02 -0.69 18.33
C VAL A 18 -10.32 -2.05 18.37
N THR A 19 -9.21 -2.22 17.66
CA THR A 19 -8.36 -3.42 17.76
C THR A 19 -7.93 -3.69 19.20
N ALA A 20 -7.36 -2.70 19.88
CA ALA A 20 -6.92 -2.84 21.27
C ALA A 20 -8.10 -3.12 22.22
N HIS A 21 -9.22 -2.44 22.02
CA HIS A 21 -10.43 -2.64 22.82
C HIS A 21 -10.99 -4.06 22.69
N LEU A 22 -11.13 -4.58 21.47
CA LEU A 22 -11.64 -5.93 21.24
C LEU A 22 -10.77 -6.99 21.93
N LEU A 23 -9.44 -6.84 21.87
CA LEU A 23 -8.50 -7.76 22.53
C LEU A 23 -8.58 -7.65 24.06
N LYS A 24 -8.74 -6.44 24.59
CA LYS A 24 -8.95 -6.23 26.03
C LYS A 24 -10.24 -6.88 26.51
N GLN A 25 -11.34 -6.74 25.76
CA GLN A 25 -12.62 -7.39 26.08
C GLN A 25 -12.54 -8.93 26.05
N GLN A 26 -11.68 -9.49 25.19
CA GLN A 26 -11.41 -10.93 25.16
C GLN A 26 -10.57 -11.43 26.35
N GLY A 27 -10.14 -10.54 27.25
CA GLY A 27 -9.43 -10.87 28.48
C GLY A 27 -7.91 -10.95 28.34
N HIS A 28 -7.34 -10.50 27.21
CA HIS A 28 -5.90 -10.46 27.00
C HIS A 28 -5.23 -9.33 27.79
N GLU A 29 -3.92 -9.48 28.06
CA GLU A 29 -3.08 -8.36 28.48
C GLU A 29 -2.69 -7.57 27.23
N VAL A 30 -3.08 -6.30 27.17
CA VAL A 30 -2.90 -5.46 26.00
C VAL A 30 -2.01 -4.27 26.35
N ILE A 31 -0.98 -4.06 25.54
CA ILE A 31 -0.06 -2.92 25.62
C ILE A 31 -0.06 -2.21 24.27
N GLY A 32 -0.16 -0.89 24.26
CA GLY A 32 -0.06 -0.07 23.07
C GLY A 32 1.37 0.32 22.76
N ILE A 33 1.74 0.35 21.48
CA ILE A 33 2.96 1.01 21.01
C ILE A 33 2.58 2.03 19.93
N PHE A 34 2.97 3.28 20.15
CA PHE A 34 2.99 4.31 19.13
C PHE A 34 4.35 4.34 18.44
N MET A 35 4.34 4.25 17.11
CA MET A 35 5.55 4.21 16.30
C MET A 35 5.81 5.56 15.63
N LYS A 36 6.93 6.20 15.96
CA LYS A 36 7.45 7.34 15.19
C LYS A 36 8.42 6.83 14.14
N ASN A 37 8.05 6.96 12.87
CA ASN A 37 8.80 6.40 11.74
C ASN A 37 9.38 7.48 10.81
N TRP A 38 9.18 8.75 11.12
CA TRP A 38 9.66 9.86 10.31
C TRP A 38 10.02 11.05 11.21
N GLU A 39 11.15 11.71 10.92
CA GLU A 39 11.66 12.85 11.71
C GLU A 39 12.18 14.01 10.84
N ASP A 40 12.42 13.81 9.55
CA ASP A 40 13.04 14.80 8.65
C ASP A 40 12.19 16.09 8.46
N ASP A 41 11.04 16.19 9.12
CA ASP A 41 10.05 17.27 9.02
C ASP A 41 9.49 17.71 10.39
N ASP A 42 10.14 17.35 11.50
CA ASP A 42 9.66 17.64 12.87
C ASP A 42 9.44 19.15 13.13
N ASP A 43 10.19 20.02 12.44
CA ASP A 43 10.08 21.48 12.51
C ASP A 43 9.13 22.09 11.46
N SER A 44 8.42 21.27 10.67
CA SER A 44 7.52 21.74 9.62
C SER A 44 6.07 21.86 10.09
N GLU A 45 5.27 22.67 9.40
CA GLU A 45 3.80 22.76 9.60
C GLU A 45 3.09 21.41 9.41
N TYR A 46 3.76 20.43 8.80
CA TYR A 46 3.24 19.09 8.54
C TYR A 46 3.59 18.06 9.64
N CYS A 47 4.16 18.49 10.78
CA CYS A 47 4.46 17.61 11.91
C CYS A 47 3.17 17.15 12.62
N SER A 48 2.58 16.03 12.17
CA SER A 48 1.39 15.43 12.80
C SER A 48 1.72 14.42 13.90
N SER A 49 2.97 13.96 14.00
CA SER A 49 3.33 12.84 14.87
C SER A 49 3.03 13.09 16.34
N ASN A 50 3.26 14.31 16.84
CA ASN A 50 2.94 14.65 18.23
C ASN A 50 1.41 14.68 18.47
N ILE A 51 0.62 15.16 17.51
CA ILE A 51 -0.85 15.15 17.57
C ILE A 51 -1.36 13.71 17.56
N ASP A 52 -0.83 12.88 16.66
CA ASP A 52 -1.18 11.47 16.56
C ASP A 52 -0.80 10.68 17.82
N PHE A 53 0.32 11.04 18.47
CA PHE A 53 0.72 10.46 19.76
C PHE A 53 -0.24 10.86 20.88
N VAL A 54 -0.63 12.14 20.96
CA VAL A 54 -1.62 12.62 21.94
C VAL A 54 -2.96 11.90 21.76
N ASP A 55 -3.42 11.73 20.52
CA ASP A 55 -4.62 10.96 20.21
C ASP A 55 -4.48 9.49 20.65
N ALA A 56 -3.33 8.87 20.39
CA ALA A 56 -3.06 7.50 20.79
C ALA A 56 -3.03 7.33 22.32
N ALA A 57 -2.44 8.29 23.04
CA ALA A 57 -2.41 8.30 24.50
C ALA A 57 -3.81 8.47 25.11
N ALA A 58 -4.62 9.38 24.55
CA ALA A 58 -6.01 9.57 24.99
C ALA A 58 -6.87 8.32 24.74
N VAL A 59 -6.66 7.63 23.62
CA VAL A 59 -7.28 6.33 23.34
C VAL A 59 -6.86 5.27 24.35
N ALA A 60 -5.56 5.19 24.66
CA ALA A 60 -5.02 4.21 25.59
C ALA A 60 -5.62 4.38 27.00
N ASP A 61 -5.78 5.63 27.45
CA ASP A 61 -6.42 5.98 28.73
C ASP A 61 -7.89 5.51 28.78
N VAL A 62 -8.68 5.81 27.75
CA VAL A 62 -10.09 5.36 27.66
C VAL A 62 -10.21 3.83 27.68
N ILE A 63 -9.27 3.12 27.06
CA ILE A 63 -9.27 1.64 27.01
C ILE A 63 -8.72 1.04 28.32
N GLY A 64 -7.94 1.80 29.10
CA GLY A 64 -7.26 1.31 30.30
C GLY A 64 -6.11 0.36 29.95
N ILE A 65 -5.22 0.80 29.06
CA ILE A 65 -3.99 0.09 28.66
C ILE A 65 -2.78 1.03 28.73
N GLU A 66 -1.60 0.45 28.97
CA GLU A 66 -0.34 1.17 28.89
C GLU A 66 0.01 1.47 27.42
N ILE A 67 0.71 2.58 27.19
CA ILE A 67 1.21 2.95 25.87
C ILE A 67 2.67 3.38 25.95
N GLU A 68 3.49 2.83 25.05
CA GLU A 68 4.89 3.22 24.89
C GLU A 68 5.10 3.95 23.55
N HIS A 69 6.05 4.88 23.54
CA HIS A 69 6.48 5.58 22.34
C HIS A 69 7.82 5.01 21.88
N VAL A 70 7.87 4.48 20.66
CA VAL A 70 9.07 3.87 20.08
C VAL A 70 9.40 4.54 18.75
N ASN A 71 10.69 4.87 18.58
CA ASN A 71 11.20 5.51 17.38
C ASN A 71 11.84 4.46 16.46
N PHE A 72 11.28 4.30 15.25
CA PHE A 72 11.83 3.48 14.17
C PHE A 72 12.18 4.32 12.93
N ALA A 73 12.39 5.62 13.07
CA ALA A 73 12.67 6.51 11.96
C ALA A 73 13.97 6.14 11.21
N ALA A 74 15.00 5.70 11.94
CA ALA A 74 16.24 5.20 11.34
C ALA A 74 15.97 3.94 10.48
N ASP A 75 15.26 2.95 11.03
CA ASP A 75 14.90 1.74 10.29
C ASP A 75 14.03 2.06 9.06
N TYR A 76 13.08 3.00 9.17
CA TYR A 76 12.23 3.43 8.07
C TYR A 76 13.04 4.11 6.96
N LYS A 77 13.93 5.03 7.33
CA LYS A 77 14.78 5.75 6.38
C LYS A 77 15.65 4.78 5.57
N ASP A 78 16.28 3.83 6.25
CA ASP A 78 17.21 2.88 5.64
C ASP A 78 16.51 1.80 4.81
N ARG A 79 15.39 1.25 5.31
CA ARG A 79 14.77 0.05 4.71
C ARG A 79 13.57 0.34 3.82
N VAL A 80 12.92 1.48 3.99
CA VAL A 80 11.70 1.85 3.25
C VAL A 80 11.99 3.03 2.34
N PHE A 81 12.47 4.13 2.90
CA PHE A 81 12.61 5.38 2.17
C PHE A 81 13.74 5.34 1.14
N ALA A 82 14.90 4.77 1.49
CA ALA A 82 16.02 4.61 0.56
C ALA A 82 15.63 3.78 -0.68
N GLU A 83 14.91 2.67 -0.48
CA GLU A 83 14.43 1.83 -1.58
C GLU A 83 13.39 2.56 -2.44
N PHE A 84 12.46 3.23 -1.79
CA PHE A 84 11.46 4.07 -2.45
C PHE A 84 12.12 5.12 -3.35
N LEU A 85 13.16 5.82 -2.90
CA LEU A 85 13.90 6.77 -3.74
C LEU A 85 14.62 6.09 -4.92
N ARG A 86 15.27 4.94 -4.68
CA ARG A 86 15.96 4.15 -5.70
C ARG A 86 15.02 3.78 -6.85
N GLU A 87 13.83 3.30 -6.52
CA GLU A 87 12.80 2.91 -7.48
C GLU A 87 12.28 4.10 -8.30
N TYR A 88 12.06 5.26 -7.66
CA TYR A 88 11.66 6.48 -8.36
C TYR A 88 12.75 7.01 -9.30
N GLN A 89 14.03 6.96 -8.89
CA GLN A 89 15.17 7.33 -9.73
C GLN A 89 15.30 6.41 -10.94
N ALA A 90 14.94 5.14 -10.80
CA ALA A 90 14.87 4.19 -11.90
C ALA A 90 13.58 4.31 -12.75
N GLY A 91 12.80 5.37 -12.55
CA GLY A 91 11.60 5.66 -13.33
C GLY A 91 10.41 4.76 -13.04
N ARG A 92 10.45 3.94 -11.97
CA ARG A 92 9.36 3.07 -11.53
C ARG A 92 8.44 3.80 -10.54
N THR A 93 7.30 3.18 -10.23
CA THR A 93 6.37 3.72 -9.22
C THR A 93 6.26 2.74 -8.06
N PRO A 94 7.10 2.85 -7.02
CA PRO A 94 7.07 1.95 -5.86
C PRO A 94 5.84 2.18 -4.98
N ASN A 95 5.54 1.21 -4.12
CA ASN A 95 4.54 1.34 -3.05
C ASN A 95 5.23 1.27 -1.67
N PRO A 96 5.49 2.43 -1.02
CA PRO A 96 6.21 2.47 0.25
C PRO A 96 5.44 1.81 1.40
N ASP A 97 4.10 1.72 1.32
CA ASP A 97 3.29 1.13 2.39
C ASP A 97 3.49 -0.38 2.50
N ILE A 98 3.75 -1.05 1.36
CA ILE A 98 4.10 -2.49 1.32
C ILE A 98 5.41 -2.74 2.07
N LEU A 99 6.43 -1.91 1.79
CA LEU A 99 7.72 -1.99 2.47
C LEU A 99 7.61 -1.63 3.95
N CYS A 100 6.84 -0.59 4.28
CA CYS A 100 6.59 -0.20 5.67
C CYS A 100 5.97 -1.34 6.48
N ASN A 101 5.04 -2.10 5.89
CA ASN A 101 4.51 -3.28 6.56
C ASN A 101 5.61 -4.35 6.70
N ALA A 102 6.27 -4.74 5.60
CA ALA A 102 7.26 -5.82 5.62
C ALA A 102 8.45 -5.56 6.57
N GLU A 103 8.97 -4.33 6.59
CA GLU A 103 10.24 -3.98 7.25
C GLU A 103 10.08 -3.30 8.61
N ILE A 104 8.96 -2.58 8.82
CA ILE A 104 8.73 -1.82 10.05
C ILE A 104 7.65 -2.49 10.88
N LYS A 105 6.39 -2.51 10.41
CA LYS A 105 5.27 -2.97 11.24
C LYS A 105 5.31 -4.46 11.54
N PHE A 106 5.86 -5.31 10.67
CA PHE A 106 5.87 -6.76 10.92
C PHE A 106 7.28 -7.32 11.07
N LYS A 107 8.29 -6.44 11.19
CA LYS A 107 9.66 -6.82 11.48
C LYS A 107 10.20 -6.01 12.66
N ALA A 108 10.51 -4.73 12.50
CA ALA A 108 11.04 -3.91 13.60
C ALA A 108 10.08 -3.85 14.82
N PHE A 109 8.79 -3.60 14.59
CA PHE A 109 7.75 -3.60 15.63
C PHE A 109 7.54 -4.99 16.22
N LEU A 110 7.48 -6.03 15.39
CA LEU A 110 7.35 -7.41 15.86
C LEU A 110 8.52 -7.80 16.77
N ASP A 111 9.76 -7.58 16.33
CA ASP A 111 10.96 -7.90 17.09
C ASP A 111 11.00 -7.13 18.42
N HIS A 112 10.58 -5.86 18.41
CA HIS A 112 10.46 -5.06 19.62
C HIS A 112 9.41 -5.63 20.59
N ALA A 113 8.21 -5.93 20.10
CA ALA A 113 7.15 -6.52 20.91
C ALA A 113 7.56 -7.88 21.52
N MET A 114 8.23 -8.73 20.75
CA MET A 114 8.73 -10.02 21.26
C MET A 114 9.77 -9.82 22.38
N ARG A 115 10.64 -8.80 22.30
CA ARG A 115 11.59 -8.46 23.37
C ARG A 115 10.89 -7.97 24.66
N LEU A 116 9.73 -7.32 24.54
CA LEU A 116 8.88 -6.96 25.67
C LEU A 116 8.11 -8.17 26.26
N GLY A 117 8.34 -9.38 25.75
CA GLY A 117 7.68 -10.60 26.22
C GLY A 117 6.25 -10.74 25.71
N ALA A 118 5.91 -10.12 24.58
CA ALA A 118 4.61 -10.34 23.94
C ALA A 118 4.54 -11.72 23.29
N ASP A 119 3.36 -12.35 23.35
CA ASP A 119 3.09 -13.60 22.64
C ASP A 119 2.77 -13.36 21.17
N LYS A 120 2.11 -12.22 20.89
CA LYS A 120 1.64 -11.79 19.57
C LYS A 120 1.63 -10.26 19.47
N ILE A 121 1.60 -9.76 18.24
CA ILE A 121 1.27 -8.37 17.92
C ILE A 121 -0.14 -8.28 17.31
N ALA A 122 -0.73 -7.10 17.37
CA ALA A 122 -1.94 -6.78 16.61
C ALA A 122 -1.86 -5.40 15.97
N THR A 123 -2.61 -5.24 14.88
CA THR A 123 -2.69 -3.96 14.17
C THR A 123 -4.12 -3.72 13.67
N GLY A 124 -4.46 -2.47 13.41
CA GLY A 124 -5.75 -2.07 12.83
C GLY A 124 -5.91 -2.35 11.34
N HIS A 125 -5.23 -3.35 10.77
CA HIS A 125 -5.38 -3.68 9.36
C HIS A 125 -6.65 -4.49 9.11
N TYR A 126 -7.35 -4.18 8.01
CA TYR A 126 -8.49 -4.93 7.49
C TYR A 126 -8.02 -6.14 6.66
N ALA A 127 -7.44 -7.12 7.34
CA ALA A 127 -7.08 -8.42 6.80
C ALA A 127 -7.37 -9.46 7.87
N ARG A 128 -7.33 -10.76 7.54
CA ARG A 128 -7.53 -11.82 8.53
C ARG A 128 -6.37 -12.80 8.47
N VAL A 129 -6.14 -13.52 9.57
CA VAL A 129 -5.17 -14.62 9.63
C VAL A 129 -5.88 -15.85 10.16
N ARG A 130 -5.67 -16.98 9.49
CA ARG A 130 -6.19 -18.29 9.91
C ARG A 130 -5.05 -19.30 9.90
N GLN A 131 -5.03 -20.21 10.87
CA GLN A 131 -4.23 -21.43 10.73
C GLN A 131 -5.06 -22.47 9.98
N ASN A 132 -4.58 -22.90 8.82
CA ASN A 132 -5.25 -23.91 8.02
C ASN A 132 -5.11 -25.28 8.72
N PRO A 133 -6.23 -25.95 9.10
CA PRO A 133 -6.17 -27.21 9.84
C PRO A 133 -5.62 -28.37 9.01
N ALA A 134 -5.70 -28.31 7.68
CA ALA A 134 -5.20 -29.36 6.80
C ALA A 134 -3.68 -29.29 6.60
N THR A 135 -3.11 -28.08 6.52
CA THR A 135 -1.67 -27.89 6.25
C THR A 135 -0.87 -27.48 7.48
N GLY A 136 -1.53 -26.98 8.53
CA GLY A 136 -0.90 -26.39 9.71
C GLY A 136 -0.30 -24.99 9.50
N LEU A 137 -0.32 -24.48 8.26
CA LEU A 137 0.25 -23.18 7.88
C LEU A 137 -0.71 -22.03 8.21
N HIS A 138 -0.14 -20.84 8.43
CA HIS A 138 -0.90 -19.60 8.60
C HIS A 138 -1.20 -18.97 7.24
N GLU A 139 -2.47 -18.70 6.98
CA GLU A 139 -2.96 -18.05 5.76
C GLU A 139 -3.27 -16.59 6.04
N LEU A 140 -2.83 -15.71 5.15
CA LEU A 140 -3.31 -14.34 5.08
C LEU A 140 -4.60 -14.32 4.26
N LEU A 141 -5.64 -13.71 4.79
CA LEU A 141 -6.97 -13.67 4.19
C LEU A 141 -7.39 -12.21 3.96
N LYS A 142 -8.24 -11.99 2.97
CA LYS A 142 -8.92 -10.70 2.77
C LYS A 142 -9.76 -10.34 3.99
N GLY A 143 -9.85 -9.04 4.30
CA GLY A 143 -10.80 -8.53 5.29
C GLY A 143 -12.25 -8.78 4.85
N LEU A 144 -13.18 -8.91 5.81
CA LEU A 144 -14.60 -9.13 5.50
C LEU A 144 -15.24 -7.94 4.78
N ASP A 145 -14.73 -6.72 4.98
CA ASP A 145 -15.14 -5.53 4.22
C ASP A 145 -14.32 -5.40 2.92
N PRO A 146 -14.89 -5.70 1.73
CA PRO A 146 -14.13 -5.67 0.50
C PRO A 146 -13.65 -4.25 0.12
N SER A 147 -14.34 -3.22 0.61
CA SER A 147 -13.98 -1.82 0.34
C SER A 147 -12.78 -1.33 1.16
N LYS A 148 -12.46 -2.05 2.23
CA LYS A 148 -11.36 -1.75 3.15
C LYS A 148 -10.28 -2.80 3.21
N ASP A 149 -10.46 -3.98 2.59
CA ASP A 149 -9.46 -5.04 2.50
C ASP A 149 -8.04 -4.49 2.26
N GLN A 150 -7.13 -4.84 3.15
CA GLN A 150 -5.74 -4.39 3.15
C GLN A 150 -4.75 -5.55 2.95
N SER A 151 -5.23 -6.76 2.64
CA SER A 151 -4.37 -7.92 2.35
C SER A 151 -3.34 -7.64 1.25
N TYR A 152 -3.67 -6.77 0.28
CA TYR A 152 -2.75 -6.31 -0.77
C TYR A 152 -1.46 -5.71 -0.19
N PHE A 153 -1.56 -4.89 0.86
CA PHE A 153 -0.39 -4.26 1.48
C PHE A 153 0.41 -5.20 2.38
N LEU A 154 -0.13 -6.39 2.66
CA LEU A 154 0.42 -7.38 3.58
C LEU A 154 0.94 -8.62 2.84
N HIS A 155 0.97 -8.61 1.50
CA HIS A 155 1.31 -9.78 0.69
C HIS A 155 2.74 -10.31 0.93
N ARG A 156 3.64 -9.49 1.50
CA ARG A 156 5.02 -9.87 1.82
C ARG A 156 5.18 -10.53 3.19
N LEU A 157 4.11 -10.71 3.96
CA LEU A 157 4.20 -11.36 5.27
C LEU A 157 4.47 -12.86 5.12
N ASN A 158 5.40 -13.37 5.92
CA ASN A 158 5.78 -14.78 5.95
C ASN A 158 5.13 -15.55 7.13
N GLN A 159 5.35 -16.86 7.19
CA GLN A 159 4.81 -17.73 8.25
C GLN A 159 5.17 -17.28 9.67
N ALA A 160 6.42 -16.87 9.91
CA ALA A 160 6.86 -16.44 11.24
C ALA A 160 6.09 -15.19 11.68
N GLN A 161 5.94 -14.21 10.78
CA GLN A 161 5.20 -12.98 11.03
C GLN A 161 3.70 -13.25 11.21
N LEU A 162 3.08 -14.02 10.31
CA LEU A 162 1.65 -14.35 10.37
C LEU A 162 1.30 -15.13 11.64
N SER A 163 2.15 -16.08 12.06
CA SER A 163 1.91 -16.86 13.29
C SER A 163 1.86 -16.01 14.56
N LYS A 164 2.48 -14.84 14.53
CA LYS A 164 2.59 -13.91 15.65
C LYS A 164 1.69 -12.69 15.51
N THR A 165 0.82 -12.63 14.51
CA THR A 165 -0.01 -11.44 14.27
C THR A 165 -1.51 -11.71 14.38
N LEU A 166 -2.25 -10.71 14.87
CA LEU A 166 -3.71 -10.65 14.91
C LEU A 166 -4.22 -9.41 14.18
N PHE A 167 -5.39 -9.54 13.54
CA PHE A 167 -6.11 -8.46 12.88
C PHE A 167 -7.59 -8.42 13.31
N PRO A 168 -7.90 -8.00 14.54
CA PRO A 168 -9.26 -8.08 15.08
C PRO A 168 -10.32 -7.34 14.24
N VAL A 169 -9.97 -6.19 13.66
CA VAL A 169 -10.91 -5.42 12.82
C VAL A 169 -11.12 -6.02 11.43
N GLY A 170 -10.31 -7.00 11.02
CA GLY A 170 -10.49 -7.71 9.75
C GLY A 170 -11.76 -8.55 9.67
N GLU A 171 -12.34 -8.89 10.83
CA GLU A 171 -13.62 -9.60 10.97
C GLU A 171 -14.82 -8.65 10.99
N LEU A 172 -14.63 -7.36 10.75
CA LEU A 172 -15.68 -6.36 10.88
C LEU A 172 -15.78 -5.47 9.63
N HIS A 173 -17.00 -5.03 9.34
CA HIS A 173 -17.20 -3.92 8.42
C HIS A 173 -16.73 -2.60 9.04
N LYS A 174 -16.26 -1.66 8.22
CA LYS A 174 -15.81 -0.34 8.71
C LYS A 174 -16.89 0.40 9.50
N THR A 175 -18.14 0.25 9.08
CA THR A 175 -19.31 0.83 9.74
C THR A 175 -19.43 0.33 11.18
N GLU A 176 -19.15 -0.96 11.41
CA GLU A 176 -19.19 -1.58 12.72
C GLU A 176 -18.04 -1.12 13.61
N VAL A 177 -16.83 -1.00 13.06
CA VAL A 177 -15.68 -0.41 13.77
C VAL A 177 -16.00 1.02 14.22
N ARG A 178 -16.64 1.83 13.37
CA ARG A 178 -17.06 3.20 13.72
C ARG A 178 -18.15 3.21 14.80
N ARG A 179 -19.08 2.25 14.79
CA ARG A 179 -20.11 2.09 15.83
C ARG A 179 -19.49 1.80 17.19
N ILE A 180 -18.60 0.80 17.26
CA ILE A 180 -17.88 0.42 18.49
C ILE A 180 -17.09 1.61 19.04
N ALA A 181 -16.37 2.34 18.17
CA ALA A 181 -15.61 3.51 18.56
C ALA A 181 -16.49 4.62 19.18
N ALA A 182 -17.70 4.83 18.66
CA ALA A 182 -18.64 5.79 19.20
C ALA A 182 -19.22 5.34 20.56
N GLU A 183 -19.48 4.06 20.74
CA GLU A 183 -19.96 3.47 22.00
C GLU A 183 -18.93 3.53 23.12
N MET A 184 -17.65 3.35 22.77
CA MET A 184 -16.52 3.57 23.66
C MET A 184 -16.29 5.06 24.00
N GLN A 185 -17.00 5.98 23.33
CA GLN A 185 -16.79 7.42 23.45
C GLN A 185 -15.34 7.85 23.15
N LEU A 186 -14.71 7.19 22.17
CA LEU A 186 -13.33 7.50 21.81
C LEU A 186 -13.20 8.96 21.34
N PRO A 187 -12.19 9.70 21.83
CA PRO A 187 -12.00 11.11 21.47
C PRO A 187 -11.79 11.30 19.96
N ASN A 188 -11.17 10.31 19.31
CA ASN A 188 -10.89 10.29 17.88
C ASN A 188 -11.97 9.57 17.04
N ALA A 189 -13.15 9.23 17.59
CA ALA A 189 -14.17 8.43 16.88
C ALA A 189 -14.60 9.01 15.52
N LYS A 190 -14.56 10.36 15.37
CA LYS A 190 -14.89 11.09 14.14
C LYS A 190 -13.69 11.38 13.23
N LYS A 191 -12.47 11.03 13.63
CA LYS A 191 -11.25 11.27 12.85
C LYS A 191 -11.34 10.54 11.52
N LYS A 192 -11.05 11.24 10.41
CA LYS A 192 -11.03 10.61 9.07
C LYS A 192 -9.92 9.57 8.99
N ASP A 193 -10.09 8.60 8.10
CA ASP A 193 -9.01 7.64 7.81
C ASP A 193 -7.83 8.41 7.21
N SER A 194 -6.60 8.07 7.62
CA SER A 194 -5.39 8.68 7.09
C SER A 194 -5.29 8.42 5.57
N THR A 195 -4.96 9.47 4.81
CA THR A 195 -4.61 9.34 3.38
C THR A 195 -3.15 9.73 3.17
N GLY A 196 -2.56 9.35 2.03
CA GLY A 196 -1.14 9.58 1.74
C GLY A 196 -0.24 8.40 2.14
N ILE A 197 1.08 8.63 2.09
CA ILE A 197 2.08 7.61 2.46
C ILE A 197 2.07 7.42 3.97
N CYS A 198 2.14 6.17 4.42
CA CYS A 198 2.21 5.84 5.83
C CYS A 198 3.37 6.59 6.52
N PHE A 199 3.05 7.26 7.64
CA PHE A 199 3.95 8.03 8.53
C PHE A 199 4.55 9.34 8.01
N ILE A 200 4.53 9.61 6.70
CA ILE A 200 4.96 10.93 6.14
C ILE A 200 3.81 11.95 6.18
N GLY A 201 2.56 11.46 6.22
CA GLY A 201 1.34 12.27 6.37
C GLY A 201 0.82 12.87 5.06
N GLU A 202 -0.28 13.63 5.16
CA GLU A 202 -0.89 14.32 4.03
C GLU A 202 -0.09 15.59 3.68
N ARG A 203 0.65 15.54 2.56
CA ARG A 203 1.40 16.68 2.03
C ARG A 203 1.43 16.63 0.50
N PRO A 204 1.75 17.76 -0.18
CA PRO A 204 1.98 17.76 -1.62
C PRO A 204 3.14 16.81 -1.97
N PHE A 205 2.80 15.61 -2.43
CA PHE A 205 3.75 14.53 -2.68
C PHE A 205 4.89 14.93 -3.63
N ARG A 206 4.57 15.73 -4.65
CA ARG A 206 5.54 16.27 -5.59
C ARG A 206 6.59 17.14 -4.91
N ASP A 207 6.16 18.02 -4.00
CA ASP A 207 7.06 18.96 -3.34
C ASP A 207 7.93 18.26 -2.29
N PHE A 208 7.40 17.21 -1.66
CA PHE A 208 8.18 16.32 -0.82
C PHE A 208 9.28 15.60 -1.61
N LEU A 209 8.94 14.94 -2.71
CA LEU A 209 9.92 14.23 -3.55
C LEU A 209 10.99 15.15 -4.15
N ASN A 210 10.65 16.41 -4.47
CA ASN A 210 11.58 17.41 -5.01
C ASN A 210 12.78 17.69 -4.10
N ARG A 211 12.72 17.33 -2.82
CA ARG A 211 13.83 17.49 -1.87
C ARG A 211 14.89 16.41 -2.04
N TYR A 212 14.54 15.29 -2.68
CA TYR A 212 15.37 14.08 -2.75
C TYR A 212 15.70 13.66 -4.18
N ILE A 213 14.92 14.10 -5.16
CA ILE A 213 15.07 13.71 -6.56
C ILE A 213 15.18 14.95 -7.44
N SER A 214 16.22 14.99 -8.27
CA SER A 214 16.47 16.06 -9.22
C SER A 214 15.36 16.14 -10.27
N LYS A 215 14.96 17.38 -10.62
CA LYS A 215 14.04 17.61 -11.72
C LYS A 215 14.81 17.58 -13.03
N GLU A 216 14.42 16.68 -13.91
CA GLU A 216 14.90 16.64 -15.30
C GLU A 216 13.71 16.83 -16.24
N PRO A 217 13.32 18.09 -16.51
CA PRO A 217 12.22 18.36 -17.43
C PRO A 217 12.48 17.80 -18.83
N GLY A 218 11.40 17.43 -19.51
CA GLY A 218 11.48 16.78 -20.81
C GLY A 218 10.16 16.84 -21.57
N PRO A 219 10.16 16.52 -22.87
CA PRO A 219 8.97 16.66 -23.71
C PRO A 219 7.88 15.66 -23.34
N ILE A 220 6.63 16.13 -23.35
CA ILE A 220 5.44 15.26 -23.37
C ILE A 220 5.02 15.08 -24.84
N LYS A 221 4.96 13.83 -25.30
CA LYS A 221 4.61 13.50 -26.70
C LYS A 221 3.35 12.63 -26.78
N ASN A 222 2.60 12.81 -27.85
CA ASN A 222 1.49 11.92 -28.22
C ASN A 222 2.00 10.72 -29.07
N PRO A 223 1.15 9.73 -29.42
CA PRO A 223 1.59 8.57 -30.22
C PRO A 223 2.07 8.90 -31.63
N LYS A 224 1.78 10.10 -32.14
CA LYS A 224 2.24 10.59 -33.44
C LYS A 224 3.62 11.28 -33.34
N GLY A 225 4.22 11.33 -32.15
CA GLY A 225 5.50 11.99 -31.90
C GLY A 225 5.42 13.51 -31.75
N HIS A 226 4.21 14.10 -31.77
CA HIS A 226 4.06 15.55 -31.57
C HIS A 226 4.28 15.89 -30.10
N THR A 227 5.16 16.86 -29.84
CA THR A 227 5.29 17.47 -28.52
C THR A 227 4.05 18.30 -28.22
N ILE A 228 3.41 18.02 -27.09
CA ILE A 228 2.16 18.64 -26.67
C ILE A 228 2.23 19.23 -25.26
N GLY A 229 3.40 19.21 -24.65
CA GLY A 229 3.68 19.79 -23.35
C GLY A 229 5.10 19.46 -22.88
N GLU A 230 5.38 19.80 -21.63
CA GLU A 230 6.64 19.54 -20.95
C GLU A 230 6.33 18.96 -19.57
N HIS A 231 7.03 17.89 -19.20
CA HIS A 231 6.91 17.26 -17.89
C HIS A 231 7.98 17.80 -16.96
N VAL A 232 7.74 17.74 -15.65
CA VAL A 232 8.70 18.23 -14.64
C VAL A 232 9.76 17.20 -14.21
N GLY A 233 9.67 15.98 -14.76
CA GLY A 233 10.57 14.85 -14.52
C GLY A 233 9.78 13.54 -14.53
N LEU A 234 10.29 12.49 -15.18
CA LEU A 234 9.54 11.24 -15.41
C LEU A 234 9.12 10.53 -14.11
N SER A 235 9.92 10.64 -13.05
CA SER A 235 9.63 10.09 -11.72
C SER A 235 8.32 10.62 -11.13
N PHE A 236 7.83 11.79 -11.53
CA PHE A 236 6.58 12.35 -11.01
C PHE A 236 5.32 11.83 -11.71
N TYR A 237 5.47 10.88 -12.64
CA TYR A 237 4.38 10.36 -13.45
C TYR A 237 4.27 8.83 -13.33
N THR A 238 3.02 8.38 -13.19
CA THR A 238 2.66 6.95 -13.12
C THR A 238 1.80 6.58 -14.31
N LEU A 239 1.91 5.36 -14.84
CA LEU A 239 1.09 4.95 -15.97
C LEU A 239 -0.41 5.01 -15.58
N GLY A 240 -1.26 5.40 -16.52
CA GLY A 240 -2.68 5.68 -16.28
C GLY A 240 -2.97 6.99 -15.54
N GLN A 241 -1.97 7.78 -15.17
CA GLN A 241 -2.19 9.08 -14.52
C GLN A 241 -2.86 10.07 -15.48
N ARG A 242 -3.97 10.66 -15.03
CA ARG A 242 -4.72 11.71 -15.74
C ARG A 242 -4.36 13.14 -15.30
N GLN A 243 -4.23 13.34 -13.99
CA GLN A 243 -4.05 14.67 -13.40
C GLN A 243 -2.58 15.12 -13.45
N GLY A 244 -2.35 16.43 -13.44
CA GLY A 244 -0.99 17.00 -13.36
C GLY A 244 -0.19 16.97 -14.67
N LEU A 245 -0.83 16.63 -15.81
CA LEU A 245 -0.19 16.65 -17.13
C LEU A 245 0.00 18.06 -17.70
N GLY A 246 -0.82 19.03 -17.27
CA GLY A 246 -0.77 20.40 -17.81
C GLY A 246 -1.23 20.53 -19.27
N ILE A 247 -1.85 19.49 -19.83
CA ILE A 247 -2.29 19.45 -21.23
C ILE A 247 -3.73 19.93 -21.32
N GLY A 248 -3.93 21.16 -21.79
CA GLY A 248 -5.24 21.77 -22.01
C GLY A 248 -5.53 22.06 -23.48
N GLY A 249 -6.69 21.62 -23.99
CA GLY A 249 -7.31 22.20 -25.19
C GLY A 249 -6.50 22.19 -26.48
N LEU A 250 -5.80 21.10 -26.80
CA LEU A 250 -5.11 20.94 -28.09
C LEU A 250 -6.13 20.88 -29.22
N LYS A 251 -6.38 22.03 -29.87
CA LYS A 251 -7.14 22.07 -31.11
C LYS A 251 -6.24 21.63 -32.26
N ALA A 252 -6.69 20.69 -33.07
CA ALA A 252 -6.07 20.48 -34.37
C ALA A 252 -6.13 21.78 -35.18
N LYS A 253 -5.03 22.16 -35.85
CA LYS A 253 -5.01 23.32 -36.77
C LYS A 253 -6.10 23.09 -37.83
N GLY A 254 -7.18 23.86 -37.77
CA GLY A 254 -8.35 23.76 -38.68
C GLY A 254 -9.65 23.24 -38.07
N ALA A 255 -9.67 22.83 -36.78
CA ALA A 255 -10.90 22.35 -36.15
C ALA A 255 -11.92 23.49 -35.88
N GLN A 256 -13.17 23.30 -36.31
CA GLN A 256 -14.27 24.23 -36.04
C GLN A 256 -14.44 24.46 -34.52
N ARG A 257 -14.88 25.68 -34.14
CA ARG A 257 -15.25 26.00 -32.76
C ARG A 257 -16.36 25.05 -32.31
N GLY A 258 -16.01 24.06 -31.48
CA GLY A 258 -16.95 23.14 -30.82
C GLY A 258 -16.86 21.66 -31.19
N GLY A 259 -15.94 21.23 -32.07
CA GLY A 259 -15.91 19.86 -32.61
C GLY A 259 -14.64 19.05 -32.35
N GLY A 260 -14.20 18.92 -31.09
CA GLY A 260 -13.13 17.96 -30.72
C GLY A 260 -13.66 16.99 -29.66
N GLU A 261 -13.56 15.69 -29.91
CA GLU A 261 -13.82 14.67 -28.89
C GLU A 261 -12.88 14.93 -27.69
N HIS A 262 -13.45 15.43 -26.60
CA HIS A 262 -12.73 15.85 -25.40
C HIS A 262 -12.39 14.64 -24.51
N GLU A 263 -11.74 13.62 -25.08
CA GLU A 263 -11.27 12.49 -24.29
C GLU A 263 -10.06 12.91 -23.43
N PRO A 264 -10.03 12.50 -22.14
CA PRO A 264 -8.96 12.85 -21.23
C PRO A 264 -7.62 12.24 -21.65
N TRP A 265 -6.53 12.94 -21.36
CA TRP A 265 -5.17 12.46 -21.55
C TRP A 265 -4.71 11.62 -20.36
N PHE A 266 -3.95 10.56 -20.65
CA PHE A 266 -3.36 9.64 -19.68
C PHE A 266 -1.89 9.40 -20.00
N VAL A 267 -1.05 9.24 -18.98
CA VAL A 267 0.32 8.73 -19.14
C VAL A 267 0.27 7.28 -19.61
N ALA A 268 0.89 6.97 -20.75
CA ALA A 268 0.95 5.63 -21.30
C ALA A 268 2.33 4.99 -21.20
N ARG A 269 3.41 5.76 -21.37
CA ARG A 269 4.79 5.25 -21.29
C ARG A 269 5.77 6.29 -20.75
N LYS A 270 6.85 5.80 -20.16
CA LYS A 270 8.01 6.60 -19.74
C LYS A 270 9.22 6.09 -20.53
N ASP A 271 9.83 6.97 -21.31
CA ASP A 271 11.04 6.69 -22.06
C ASP A 271 12.21 7.37 -21.35
N LEU A 272 12.92 6.61 -20.52
CA LEU A 272 14.01 7.11 -19.69
C LEU A 272 15.23 7.49 -20.52
N GLU A 273 15.49 6.78 -21.62
CA GLU A 273 16.64 7.03 -22.50
C GLU A 273 16.52 8.39 -23.19
N HIS A 274 15.32 8.74 -23.65
CA HIS A 274 15.05 10.00 -24.34
C HIS A 274 14.40 11.07 -23.46
N ASN A 275 14.33 10.83 -22.14
CA ASN A 275 13.61 11.65 -21.16
C ASN A 275 12.25 12.15 -21.68
N THR A 276 11.42 11.24 -22.19
CA THR A 276 10.15 11.58 -22.87
C THR A 276 8.97 10.91 -22.18
N LEU A 277 7.92 11.70 -21.87
CA LEU A 277 6.66 11.20 -21.35
C LEU A 277 5.67 11.00 -22.49
N TRP A 278 5.20 9.77 -22.70
CA TRP A 278 4.22 9.47 -23.73
C TRP A 278 2.82 9.45 -23.13
N VAL A 279 1.91 10.19 -23.73
CA VAL A 279 0.52 10.30 -23.29
C VAL A 279 -0.45 9.96 -24.41
N VAL A 280 -1.62 9.45 -24.05
CA VAL A 280 -2.68 8.99 -24.97
C VAL A 280 -4.03 9.54 -24.54
N GLN A 281 -4.97 9.63 -25.47
CA GLN A 281 -6.37 9.93 -25.16
C GLN A 281 -7.19 8.64 -25.08
N GLY A 282 -8.18 8.64 -24.18
CA GLY A 282 -9.09 7.52 -24.01
C GLY A 282 -8.58 6.45 -23.05
N HIS A 283 -9.48 5.92 -22.21
CA HIS A 283 -9.15 4.90 -21.22
C HIS A 283 -8.79 3.55 -21.88
N GLU A 284 -9.42 3.25 -23.01
CA GLU A 284 -9.29 2.00 -23.77
C GLU A 284 -8.11 2.00 -24.75
N HIS A 285 -7.24 3.02 -24.70
CA HIS A 285 -6.12 3.10 -25.63
C HIS A 285 -5.20 1.86 -25.48
N PRO A 286 -4.79 1.18 -26.57
CA PRO A 286 -4.05 -0.08 -26.50
C PRO A 286 -2.76 -0.03 -25.67
N TRP A 287 -2.09 1.13 -25.62
CA TRP A 287 -0.89 1.31 -24.79
C TRP A 287 -1.13 1.28 -23.28
N LEU A 288 -2.39 1.39 -22.84
CA LEU A 288 -2.79 1.27 -21.43
C LEU A 288 -3.31 -0.12 -21.10
N GLN A 289 -3.35 -1.04 -22.06
CA GLN A 289 -3.97 -2.36 -21.92
C GLN A 289 -2.89 -3.43 -21.98
N SER A 290 -2.80 -4.26 -20.94
CA SER A 290 -1.78 -5.32 -20.84
C SER A 290 -2.42 -6.65 -20.51
N THR A 291 -2.15 -7.67 -21.33
CA THR A 291 -2.63 -9.05 -21.09
C THR A 291 -1.58 -9.93 -20.43
N HIS A 292 -0.37 -9.42 -20.22
CA HIS A 292 0.75 -10.14 -19.61
C HIS A 292 1.49 -9.21 -18.65
N LEU A 293 2.13 -9.80 -17.65
CA LEU A 293 3.19 -9.14 -16.89
C LEU A 293 4.21 -10.17 -16.38
N LYS A 294 5.42 -9.67 -16.13
CA LYS A 294 6.46 -10.37 -15.38
C LYS A 294 6.72 -9.66 -14.07
N ALA A 295 6.76 -10.42 -12.98
CA ALA A 295 7.09 -9.94 -11.66
C ALA A 295 8.35 -10.62 -11.13
N GLN A 296 8.99 -9.94 -10.19
CA GLN A 296 10.21 -10.36 -9.49
C GLN A 296 10.05 -10.15 -7.99
N ASP A 297 11.08 -10.51 -7.22
CA ASP A 297 11.11 -10.34 -5.76
C ASP A 297 9.88 -10.97 -5.08
N ALA A 298 9.49 -12.16 -5.56
CA ALA A 298 8.32 -12.87 -5.08
C ALA A 298 8.45 -13.22 -3.60
N SER A 299 7.37 -12.95 -2.86
CA SER A 299 7.21 -13.32 -1.46
C SER A 299 5.91 -14.07 -1.30
N TRP A 300 5.98 -15.27 -0.72
CA TRP A 300 4.83 -16.15 -0.57
C TRP A 300 4.50 -16.34 0.90
N ALA A 301 3.22 -16.19 1.26
CA ALA A 301 2.77 -16.35 2.63
C ALA A 301 3.12 -17.73 3.17
N ALA A 302 2.92 -18.78 2.37
CA ALA A 302 3.25 -20.17 2.68
C ALA A 302 4.76 -20.49 2.63
N GLY A 303 5.61 -19.56 2.20
CA GLY A 303 7.06 -19.76 2.03
C GLY A 303 7.47 -20.43 0.71
N GLN A 304 6.52 -20.86 -0.11
CA GLN A 304 6.74 -21.45 -1.43
C GLN A 304 5.73 -20.92 -2.44
N ALA A 305 6.07 -21.01 -3.73
CA ALA A 305 5.17 -20.60 -4.81
C ALA A 305 3.86 -21.43 -4.80
N PRO A 306 2.74 -20.84 -5.25
CA PRO A 306 1.50 -21.57 -5.47
C PRO A 306 1.69 -22.71 -6.46
N THR A 307 0.91 -23.78 -6.29
CA THR A 307 0.89 -24.91 -7.24
C THR A 307 -0.20 -24.76 -8.30
N GLU A 308 -1.21 -23.96 -8.00
CA GLU A 308 -2.35 -23.68 -8.85
C GLU A 308 -1.96 -22.72 -9.97
N GLU A 309 -2.28 -23.10 -11.20
CA GLU A 309 -2.01 -22.27 -12.38
C GLU A 309 -3.09 -21.20 -12.57
N THR A 310 -4.36 -21.49 -12.23
CA THR A 310 -5.45 -20.51 -12.36
C THR A 310 -5.74 -19.83 -11.03
N LEU A 311 -5.45 -18.53 -10.97
CA LEU A 311 -5.56 -17.69 -9.77
C LEU A 311 -6.24 -16.36 -10.10
N SER A 312 -6.50 -15.53 -9.09
CA SER A 312 -6.79 -14.11 -9.31
C SER A 312 -5.63 -13.23 -8.86
N ALA A 313 -5.47 -12.08 -9.49
CA ALA A 313 -4.43 -11.11 -9.14
C ALA A 313 -4.97 -9.68 -9.07
N LYS A 314 -4.27 -8.85 -8.29
CA LYS A 314 -4.40 -7.39 -8.29
C LYS A 314 -3.07 -6.79 -8.71
N THR A 315 -3.08 -5.89 -9.70
CA THR A 315 -1.88 -5.13 -10.12
C THR A 315 -1.80 -3.75 -9.46
N ARG A 316 -2.86 -3.35 -8.76
CA ARG A 316 -2.94 -2.11 -7.98
C ARG A 316 -3.92 -2.26 -6.82
N TYR A 317 -3.68 -1.52 -5.73
CA TYR A 317 -4.64 -1.40 -4.63
C TYR A 317 -6.00 -0.88 -5.14
N ARG A 318 -7.10 -1.50 -4.67
CA ARG A 318 -8.51 -1.26 -5.06
C ARG A 318 -8.92 -1.65 -6.48
N GLN A 319 -8.05 -2.29 -7.27
CA GLN A 319 -8.54 -3.03 -8.43
C GLN A 319 -9.35 -4.25 -7.97
N SER A 320 -10.35 -4.60 -8.76
CA SER A 320 -11.01 -5.90 -8.66
C SER A 320 -10.00 -7.01 -8.94
N ASP A 321 -10.24 -8.16 -8.34
CA ASP A 321 -9.53 -9.39 -8.67
C ASP A 321 -9.70 -9.73 -10.15
N ALA A 322 -8.59 -9.84 -10.87
CA ALA A 322 -8.56 -10.26 -12.27
C ALA A 322 -8.14 -11.73 -12.36
N PRO A 323 -8.94 -12.62 -12.99
CA PRO A 323 -8.50 -13.97 -13.30
C PRO A 323 -7.22 -13.97 -14.13
N CYS A 324 -6.28 -14.84 -13.79
CA CYS A 324 -4.98 -14.95 -14.47
C CYS A 324 -4.46 -16.39 -14.47
N GLN A 325 -3.59 -16.69 -15.44
CA GLN A 325 -2.74 -17.87 -15.44
C GLN A 325 -1.39 -17.49 -14.85
N PHE A 326 -1.01 -18.18 -13.77
CA PHE A 326 0.24 -18.03 -13.06
C PHE A 326 1.25 -19.04 -13.55
N GLN A 327 2.48 -18.58 -13.76
CA GLN A 327 3.62 -19.44 -14.04
C GLN A 327 4.82 -19.01 -13.20
N ASP A 328 5.30 -19.90 -12.33
CA ASP A 328 6.56 -19.72 -11.61
C ASP A 328 7.74 -19.85 -12.58
N LEU A 329 8.65 -18.88 -12.56
CA LEU A 329 9.88 -18.90 -13.36
C LEU A 329 11.09 -19.34 -12.54
N GLY A 330 10.92 -19.59 -11.24
CA GLY A 330 12.00 -19.85 -10.30
C GLY A 330 12.78 -18.59 -9.94
N ALA A 331 13.73 -18.73 -9.01
CA ALA A 331 14.59 -17.63 -8.52
C ALA A 331 13.83 -16.36 -8.06
N GLY A 332 12.57 -16.51 -7.62
CA GLY A 332 11.74 -15.40 -7.14
C GLY A 332 11.03 -14.60 -8.25
N GLY A 333 11.03 -15.07 -9.50
CA GLY A 333 10.28 -14.47 -10.60
C GLY A 333 9.05 -15.29 -11.00
N PHE A 334 8.03 -14.61 -11.54
CA PHE A 334 6.84 -15.26 -12.10
C PHE A 334 6.21 -14.43 -13.21
N THR A 335 5.33 -15.04 -14.00
CA THR A 335 4.51 -14.36 -15.00
C THR A 335 3.03 -14.56 -14.72
N LEU A 336 2.23 -13.57 -15.15
CA LEU A 336 0.77 -13.64 -15.14
C LEU A 336 0.23 -13.33 -16.54
N ASP A 337 -0.60 -14.22 -17.06
CA ASP A 337 -1.36 -14.02 -18.29
C ASP A 337 -2.84 -13.79 -17.97
N PHE A 338 -3.40 -12.70 -18.46
CA PHE A 338 -4.77 -12.28 -18.21
C PHE A 338 -5.65 -12.49 -19.44
N PRO A 339 -6.77 -13.23 -19.33
CA PRO A 339 -7.73 -13.38 -20.44
C PRO A 339 -8.37 -12.04 -20.87
N GLN A 340 -8.46 -11.09 -19.94
CA GLN A 340 -8.93 -9.73 -20.20
C GLN A 340 -7.79 -8.76 -19.91
N ALA A 341 -7.60 -7.76 -20.77
CA ALA A 341 -6.54 -6.79 -20.60
C ALA A 341 -6.69 -6.00 -19.30
N GLN A 342 -5.56 -5.80 -18.62
CA GLN A 342 -5.46 -5.06 -17.38
C GLN A 342 -5.04 -3.64 -17.67
N TRP A 343 -5.76 -2.69 -17.08
CA TRP A 343 -5.53 -1.28 -17.30
C TRP A 343 -4.32 -0.75 -16.52
N ALA A 344 -3.42 -0.08 -17.23
CA ALA A 344 -2.26 0.66 -16.74
C ALA A 344 -1.39 -0.11 -15.74
N VAL A 345 -1.10 -1.38 -16.04
CA VAL A 345 -0.15 -2.18 -15.28
C VAL A 345 1.20 -1.44 -15.24
N THR A 346 1.73 -1.21 -14.04
CA THR A 346 2.84 -0.26 -13.84
C THR A 346 4.03 -0.95 -13.17
N PRO A 347 5.21 -0.97 -13.81
CA PRO A 347 6.43 -1.43 -13.17
C PRO A 347 6.77 -0.69 -11.86
N GLY A 348 7.17 -1.45 -10.85
CA GLY A 348 7.38 -0.98 -9.46
C GLY A 348 6.17 -1.12 -8.54
N GLN A 349 4.95 -1.27 -9.07
CA GLN A 349 3.79 -1.70 -8.26
C GLN A 349 3.86 -3.20 -7.98
N SER A 350 3.06 -3.68 -7.02
CA SER A 350 3.00 -5.11 -6.72
C SER A 350 1.89 -5.82 -7.51
N ALA A 351 2.21 -7.00 -8.03
CA ALA A 351 1.24 -8.01 -8.45
C ALA A 351 1.00 -8.99 -7.29
N VAL A 352 -0.22 -8.97 -6.73
CA VAL A 352 -0.59 -9.79 -5.57
C VAL A 352 -1.59 -10.86 -6.00
N LEU A 353 -1.30 -12.12 -5.66
CA LEU A 353 -2.08 -13.28 -6.05
C LEU A 353 -3.00 -13.77 -4.93
N TYR A 354 -4.17 -14.25 -5.34
CA TYR A 354 -5.20 -14.75 -4.46
C TYR A 354 -5.78 -16.07 -4.97
N ASN A 355 -6.13 -16.96 -4.03
CA ASN A 355 -7.02 -18.09 -4.25
C ASN A 355 -8.29 -17.87 -3.41
N GLY A 356 -9.33 -17.35 -4.06
CA GLY A 356 -10.55 -16.90 -3.37
C GLY A 356 -10.28 -15.78 -2.36
N GLU A 357 -10.44 -16.08 -1.07
CA GLU A 357 -10.16 -15.15 0.03
C GLU A 357 -8.69 -15.18 0.50
N VAL A 358 -7.92 -16.20 0.13
CA VAL A 358 -6.54 -16.39 0.59
C VAL A 358 -5.60 -15.54 -0.26
N CYS A 359 -4.85 -14.65 0.38
CA CYS A 359 -3.71 -13.95 -0.21
C CYS A 359 -2.50 -14.88 -0.18
N LEU A 360 -2.06 -15.32 -1.36
CA LEU A 360 -0.96 -16.29 -1.49
C LEU A 360 0.41 -15.61 -1.36
N GLY A 361 0.47 -14.33 -1.71
CA GLY A 361 1.70 -13.56 -1.79
C GLY A 361 1.73 -12.70 -3.05
N GLY A 362 2.92 -12.31 -3.48
CA GLY A 362 3.09 -11.52 -4.69
C GLY A 362 4.52 -11.04 -4.90
N GLY A 363 4.72 -10.26 -5.96
CA GLY A 363 6.02 -9.70 -6.32
C GLY A 363 5.89 -8.32 -6.93
N VAL A 364 7.03 -7.70 -7.22
CA VAL A 364 7.12 -6.39 -7.85
C VAL A 364 7.04 -6.56 -9.36
N ILE A 365 6.16 -5.82 -10.01
CA ILE A 365 6.01 -5.83 -11.47
C ILE A 365 7.29 -5.25 -12.09
N ALA A 366 7.97 -6.06 -12.90
CA ALA A 366 9.21 -5.68 -13.57
C ALA A 366 8.95 -5.21 -15.01
N SER A 367 8.11 -5.93 -15.75
CA SER A 367 7.80 -5.64 -17.15
C SER A 367 6.42 -6.17 -17.55
N LEU A 368 5.97 -5.77 -18.75
CA LEU A 368 4.69 -6.11 -19.37
C LEU A 368 4.89 -6.98 -20.60
#